data_AF-A0A176RTU1-F1
#
_entry.id   AF-A0A176RTU1-F1
#
_cell.length_a   1.000
_cell.length_b   1.000
_cell.length_c   1.000
_cell.angle_alpha   90.00
_cell.angle_beta   90.00
_cell.angle_gamma   90.00
#
_symmetry.space_group_name_H-M   'P 1'
#
loop_
_entity.id
_entity.type
_entity.pdbx_description
1 polymer ?
#
loop_
_entity_poly.entity_id
_entity_poly.type
_entity_poly.pdbx_seq_one_letter_code
_entity_poly.pdbx_strand_id
1 'polypeptide(L)'
;MSLNTIIKAGIAALLGGPIIEILIEKAGQKATKIFNEKFTFTAFEIAETYQESYTYALAAITAGLIERDEKISFLQSLTQSKVKREFAEQIEHEYLQPFAAQQARPLTECRQQLIEQIKKLIEKPPIFSAENRRFTESE
;
A
#
# COMPACT_ATOMS: atom_id res chain seq x y z
N MET A 1 -9.61 4.66 17.82
CA MET A 1 -10.55 3.61 17.33
C MET A 1 -10.27 2.32 18.08
N SER A 2 -11.27 1.51 18.42
CA SER A 2 -11.04 0.21 19.07
C SER A 2 -10.44 -0.80 18.09
N LEU A 3 -9.68 -1.78 18.58
CA LEU A 3 -9.11 -2.87 17.77
C LEU A 3 -10.21 -3.66 17.08
N ASN A 4 -11.33 -3.83 17.77
CA ASN A 4 -12.55 -4.38 17.18
C ASN A 4 -12.97 -3.66 15.89
N THR A 5 -12.77 -2.35 15.79
CA THR A 5 -13.14 -1.57 14.61
C THR A 5 -12.15 -1.80 13.47
N ILE A 6 -10.85 -1.85 13.76
CA ILE A 6 -9.80 -2.09 12.76
C ILE A 6 -9.85 -3.53 12.24
N ILE A 7 -10.05 -4.50 13.14
CA ILE A 7 -10.23 -5.92 12.78
C ILE A 7 -11.50 -6.10 11.96
N LYS A 8 -12.62 -5.50 12.36
CA LYS A 8 -13.86 -5.54 11.57
C LYS A 8 -13.66 -4.91 10.19
N ALA A 9 -13.00 -3.76 10.10
CA ALA A 9 -12.73 -3.11 8.82
C ALA A 9 -11.78 -3.94 7.94
N GLY A 10 -10.72 -4.51 8.52
CA GLY A 10 -9.76 -5.35 7.80
C GLY A 10 -10.38 -6.66 7.31
N ILE A 11 -11.14 -7.35 8.16
CA ILE A 11 -11.87 -8.58 7.79
C ILE A 11 -12.96 -8.27 6.76
N ALA A 12 -13.70 -7.17 6.93
CA ALA A 12 -14.73 -6.76 5.99
C ALA A 12 -14.15 -6.40 4.61
N ALA A 13 -13.02 -5.70 4.58
CA ALA A 13 -12.31 -5.35 3.36
C ALA A 13 -11.71 -6.59 2.65
N LEU A 14 -11.23 -7.57 3.42
CA LEU A 14 -10.64 -8.80 2.87
C LEU A 14 -11.67 -9.82 2.36
N LEU A 15 -12.84 -9.92 3.01
CA LEU A 15 -13.76 -11.04 2.79
C LEU A 15 -15.08 -10.68 2.10
N GLY A 16 -15.36 -9.38 1.86
CA GLY A 16 -16.30 -8.89 0.84
C GLY A 16 -17.65 -9.61 0.69
N GLY A 17 -18.25 -10.13 1.77
CA GLY A 17 -19.45 -10.95 1.64
C GLY A 17 -20.11 -11.39 2.97
N PRO A 18 -21.31 -12.03 2.89
CA PRO A 18 -22.22 -12.33 4.00
C PRO A 18 -21.68 -13.29 5.08
N ILE A 19 -20.42 -13.71 4.98
CA ILE A 19 -19.72 -14.58 5.94
C ILE A 19 -19.41 -13.81 7.25
N ILE A 20 -19.42 -12.47 7.21
CA ILE A 20 -19.14 -11.58 8.34
C ILE A 20 -20.14 -11.75 9.49
N GLU A 21 -21.44 -11.84 9.22
CA GLU A 21 -22.46 -11.93 10.26
C GLU A 21 -22.38 -13.26 11.02
N ILE A 22 -22.10 -14.35 10.31
CA ILE A 22 -21.96 -15.71 10.87
C ILE A 22 -20.70 -15.83 11.75
N LEU A 23 -19.61 -15.19 11.35
CA LEU A 23 -18.35 -15.20 12.13
C LEU A 23 -18.45 -14.31 13.37
N ILE A 24 -19.12 -13.16 13.30
CA ILE A 24 -19.30 -12.26 14.44
C ILE A 24 -20.16 -12.90 15.53
N GLU A 25 -21.23 -13.60 15.15
CA GLU A 25 -22.18 -14.19 16.11
C GLU A 25 -21.64 -15.44 16.82
N LYS A 26 -20.79 -16.24 16.15
CA LYS A 26 -20.27 -17.51 16.70
C LYS A 26 -18.85 -17.46 17.26
N ALA A 27 -18.06 -16.42 16.97
CA ALA A 27 -16.61 -16.49 17.14
C ALA A 27 -16.00 -15.53 18.16
N GLY A 28 -16.76 -14.87 19.04
CA GLY A 28 -16.22 -13.87 19.99
C GLY A 28 -14.93 -14.29 20.71
N GLN A 29 -14.89 -15.45 21.37
CA GLN A 29 -13.69 -15.96 22.06
C GLN A 29 -12.80 -16.87 21.18
N LYS A 30 -13.37 -17.52 20.17
CA LYS A 30 -12.63 -18.48 19.33
C LYS A 30 -11.88 -17.81 18.19
N ALA A 31 -12.44 -16.76 17.59
CA ALA A 31 -11.75 -15.93 16.60
C ALA A 31 -10.63 -15.14 17.26
N THR A 32 -10.85 -14.50 18.41
CA THR A 32 -9.78 -13.80 19.16
C THR A 32 -8.62 -14.74 19.49
N LYS A 33 -8.92 -15.96 19.96
CA LYS A 33 -7.90 -17.01 20.16
C LYS A 33 -7.17 -17.40 18.86
N ILE A 34 -7.91 -17.64 17.77
CA ILE A 34 -7.31 -17.97 16.46
C ILE A 34 -6.45 -16.82 15.93
N PHE A 35 -6.89 -15.57 16.08
CA PHE A 35 -6.10 -14.40 15.70
C PHE A 35 -4.83 -14.30 16.54
N ASN A 36 -4.90 -14.45 17.86
CA ASN A 36 -3.70 -14.48 18.71
C ASN A 36 -2.76 -15.66 18.40
N GLU A 37 -3.29 -16.81 17.99
CA GLU A 37 -2.50 -18.00 17.63
C GLU A 37 -1.93 -17.96 16.21
N LYS A 38 -2.58 -17.26 15.28
CA LYS A 38 -2.27 -17.31 13.83
C LYS A 38 -1.76 -16.00 13.25
N PHE A 39 -2.15 -14.86 13.82
CA PHE A 39 -1.62 -13.55 13.49
C PHE A 39 -0.61 -13.15 14.56
N THR A 40 0.64 -13.54 14.33
CA THR A 40 1.77 -13.25 15.23
C THR A 40 2.29 -11.83 15.09
N PHE A 41 1.88 -11.11 14.04
CA PHE A 41 2.29 -9.73 13.79
C PHE A 41 1.50 -8.76 14.65
N THR A 42 2.21 -7.84 15.29
CA THR A 42 1.68 -6.71 16.04
C THR A 42 1.07 -5.66 15.10
N ALA A 43 0.21 -4.77 15.63
CA ALA A 43 -0.30 -3.62 14.90
C ALA A 43 0.84 -2.76 14.32
N PHE A 44 1.93 -2.64 15.07
CA PHE A 44 3.15 -1.95 14.66
C PHE A 44 3.77 -2.59 13.41
N GLU A 45 4.02 -3.91 13.43
CA GLU A 45 4.62 -4.64 12.30
C GLU A 45 3.71 -4.60 11.06
N ILE A 46 2.39 -4.67 11.25
CA ILE A 46 1.42 -4.53 10.16
C ILE A 46 1.50 -3.11 9.57
N ALA A 47 1.44 -2.07 10.41
CA ALA A 47 1.49 -0.68 9.96
C ALA A 47 2.82 -0.35 9.26
N GLU A 48 3.94 -0.84 9.81
CA GLU A 48 5.27 -0.73 9.21
C GLU A 48 5.30 -1.39 7.84
N THR A 49 4.83 -2.64 7.72
CA THR A 49 4.78 -3.36 6.43
C THR A 49 3.91 -2.64 5.40
N TYR A 50 2.77 -2.07 5.80
CA TYR A 50 1.93 -1.25 4.92
C TYR A 50 2.66 0.03 4.49
N GLN A 51 3.32 0.73 5.40
CA GLN A 51 4.07 1.94 5.10
C GLN A 51 5.26 1.67 4.18
N GLU A 52 5.98 0.58 4.39
CA GLU A 52 7.05 0.13 3.50
C GLU A 52 6.52 -0.21 2.12
N SER A 53 5.42 -0.97 2.04
CA SER A 53 4.78 -1.33 0.78
C SER A 53 4.31 -0.10 0.00
N TYR A 54 3.72 0.87 0.70
CA TYR A 54 3.34 2.17 0.12
C TYR A 54 4.56 2.91 -0.43
N THR A 55 5.65 2.97 0.33
CA THR A 55 6.89 3.62 -0.10
C THR A 55 7.47 2.95 -1.34
N TYR A 56 7.47 1.61 -1.40
CA TYR A 56 7.91 0.88 -2.60
C TYR A 56 7.00 1.11 -3.81
N ALA A 57 5.69 1.23 -3.60
CA ALA A 57 4.76 1.55 -4.69
C ALA A 57 5.06 2.93 -5.28
N LEU A 58 5.25 3.96 -4.43
CA LEU A 58 5.63 5.30 -4.89
C LEU A 58 6.97 5.29 -5.65
N ALA A 59 7.96 4.54 -5.16
CA ALA A 59 9.25 4.41 -5.83
C ALA A 59 9.10 3.74 -7.22
N ALA A 60 8.31 2.66 -7.33
CA ALA A 60 8.08 1.99 -8.60
C ALA A 60 7.29 2.85 -9.60
N ILE A 61 6.29 3.62 -9.13
CA ILE A 61 5.59 4.60 -9.97
C ILE A 61 6.59 5.65 -10.47
N THR A 62 7.42 6.19 -9.59
CA THR A 62 8.45 7.18 -9.95
C THR A 62 9.42 6.61 -10.99
N ALA A 63 9.89 5.38 -10.80
CA ALA A 63 10.73 4.66 -11.77
C ALA A 63 10.06 4.53 -13.14
N GLY A 64 8.74 4.38 -13.17
CA GLY A 64 7.97 4.33 -14.39
C GLY A 64 7.79 5.67 -15.09
N LEU A 65 7.97 6.78 -14.38
CA LEU A 65 7.81 8.14 -14.89
C LEU A 65 9.12 8.76 -15.38
N ILE A 66 10.27 8.41 -14.79
CA ILE A 66 11.59 8.97 -15.17
C ILE A 66 12.04 8.55 -16.57
N GLU A 67 12.88 9.38 -17.20
CA GLU A 67 13.40 9.13 -18.55
C GLU A 67 14.27 7.86 -18.61
N ARG A 68 14.39 7.24 -19.80
CA ARG A 68 14.98 5.90 -19.94
C ARG A 68 16.38 5.75 -19.37
N ASP A 69 17.23 6.78 -19.52
CA ASP A 69 18.62 6.72 -19.06
C ASP A 69 18.70 6.76 -17.52
N GLU A 70 17.85 7.56 -16.87
CA GLU A 70 17.71 7.61 -15.41
C GLU A 70 16.94 6.40 -14.86
N LYS A 71 16.03 5.83 -15.66
CA LYS A 71 15.23 4.66 -15.32
C LYS A 71 16.08 3.42 -15.10
N ILE A 72 17.10 3.18 -15.93
CA ILE A 72 17.94 1.99 -15.82
C ILE A 72 18.70 1.97 -14.49
N SER A 73 19.29 3.10 -14.08
CA SER A 73 20.04 3.20 -12.83
C SER A 73 19.13 3.12 -11.60
N PHE A 74 17.93 3.71 -11.66
CA PHE A 74 16.94 3.62 -10.59
C PHE A 74 16.32 2.21 -10.45
N LEU A 75 16.03 1.53 -11.56
CA LEU A 75 15.56 0.14 -11.52
C LEU A 75 16.64 -0.82 -10.98
N GLN A 76 17.92 -0.52 -11.19
CA GLN A 76 19.02 -1.27 -10.58
C GLN A 76 19.11 -1.05 -9.06
N SER A 77 18.76 0.15 -8.57
CA SER A 77 18.75 0.45 -7.13
C SER A 77 17.50 -0.09 -6.42
N LEU A 78 16.41 -0.35 -7.14
CA LEU A 78 15.26 -1.12 -6.67
C LEU A 78 15.65 -2.59 -6.49
N THR A 79 16.28 -2.90 -5.38
CA THR A 79 16.72 -4.24 -5.03
C THR A 79 15.52 -5.20 -4.91
N GLN A 80 15.52 -6.22 -5.79
CA GLN A 80 14.95 -7.57 -5.56
C GLN A 80 13.55 -7.99 -6.06
N SER A 81 12.80 -7.23 -6.87
CA SER A 81 11.52 -7.80 -7.37
C SER A 81 11.25 -7.55 -8.86
N LYS A 82 11.16 -8.65 -9.62
CA LYS A 82 10.67 -8.68 -11.01
C LYS A 82 9.31 -7.98 -11.14
N VAL A 83 8.43 -8.14 -10.15
CA VAL A 83 7.12 -7.49 -10.09
C VAL A 83 7.25 -5.96 -10.06
N LYS A 84 8.18 -5.41 -9.27
CA LYS A 84 8.39 -3.95 -9.20
C LYS A 84 8.86 -3.38 -10.54
N ARG A 85 9.72 -4.12 -11.25
CA ARG A 85 10.23 -3.72 -12.57
C ARG A 85 9.14 -3.79 -13.64
N GLU A 86 8.42 -4.90 -13.73
CA GLU A 86 7.31 -5.06 -14.69
C GLU A 86 6.23 -4.01 -14.47
N PHE A 87 5.89 -3.74 -13.21
CA PHE A 87 4.96 -2.68 -12.87
C PHE A 87 5.46 -1.31 -13.34
N ALA A 88 6.72 -0.94 -13.04
CA ALA A 88 7.32 0.32 -13.48
C ALA A 88 7.45 0.46 -15.00
N GLU A 89 7.67 -0.64 -15.72
CA GLU A 89 7.71 -0.66 -17.19
C GLU A 89 6.37 -0.29 -17.82
N GLN A 90 5.26 -0.64 -17.15
CA GLN A 90 3.90 -0.41 -17.64
C GLN A 90 3.35 0.99 -17.34
N ILE A 91 3.86 1.70 -16.31
CA ILE A 91 3.31 3.00 -15.86
C ILE A 91 3.18 4.02 -17.01
N GLU A 92 4.19 4.17 -17.86
CA GLU A 92 4.13 5.17 -18.92
C GLU A 92 3.07 4.84 -19.97
N HIS A 93 3.07 3.62 -20.48
CA HIS A 93 2.22 3.19 -21.60
C HIS A 93 0.78 2.95 -21.17
N GLU A 94 0.56 2.28 -20.04
CA GLU A 94 -0.76 1.86 -19.58
C GLU A 94 -1.49 2.95 -18.77
N TYR A 95 -0.77 3.92 -18.20
CA TYR A 95 -1.36 4.93 -17.32
C TYR A 95 -1.07 6.36 -17.74
N LEU A 96 0.21 6.74 -17.90
CA LEU A 96 0.57 8.15 -18.15
C LEU A 96 0.12 8.63 -19.54
N GLN A 97 0.35 7.84 -20.58
CA GLN A 97 -0.06 8.18 -21.96
C GLN A 97 -1.58 8.33 -22.08
N PRO A 98 -2.41 7.37 -21.61
CA PRO A 98 -3.86 7.52 -21.58
C PRO A 98 -4.31 8.73 -20.77
N PHE A 99 -3.70 8.99 -19.62
CA PHE A 99 -4.03 10.14 -18.77
C PHE A 99 -3.75 11.47 -19.49
N ALA A 100 -2.58 11.62 -20.11
CA ALA A 100 -2.20 12.82 -20.85
C ALA A 100 -3.16 13.07 -22.03
N ALA A 101 -3.55 12.01 -22.74
CA ALA A 101 -4.53 12.08 -23.82
C ALA A 101 -5.91 12.54 -23.32
N GLN A 102 -6.39 11.99 -22.20
CA GLN A 102 -7.67 12.39 -21.60
C GLN A 102 -7.67 13.84 -21.10
N GLN A 103 -6.55 14.31 -20.57
CA GLN A 103 -6.40 15.68 -20.08
C GLN A 103 -6.11 16.70 -21.20
N ALA A 104 -5.91 16.23 -22.45
CA ALA A 104 -5.44 17.04 -23.56
C ALA A 104 -4.17 17.85 -23.21
N ARG A 105 -3.24 17.23 -22.47
CA ARG A 105 -2.00 17.86 -22.01
C ARG A 105 -0.75 17.16 -22.54
N PRO A 106 0.38 17.88 -22.67
CA PRO A 106 1.65 17.27 -23.03
C PRO A 106 2.09 16.22 -22.01
N LEU A 107 2.56 15.08 -22.50
CA LEU A 107 3.06 13.97 -21.67
C LEU A 107 4.14 14.43 -20.68
N THR A 108 5.03 15.31 -21.12
CA THR A 108 6.13 15.86 -20.31
C THR A 108 5.62 16.71 -19.14
N GLU A 109 4.56 17.50 -19.35
CA GLU A 109 3.96 18.30 -18.29
C GLU A 109 3.28 17.40 -17.25
N CYS A 110 2.49 16.42 -17.71
CA CYS A 110 1.86 15.44 -16.83
C CYS A 110 2.90 14.66 -16.00
N ARG A 111 3.99 14.23 -16.63
CA ARG A 111 5.11 13.54 -15.98
C ARG A 111 5.71 14.38 -14.86
N GLN A 112 6.11 15.61 -15.16
CA GLN A 112 6.72 16.51 -14.18
C GLN A 112 5.76 16.79 -13.02
N GLN A 113 4.48 17.05 -13.32
CA GLN A 113 3.48 17.28 -12.29
C GLN A 113 3.29 16.07 -11.38
N LEU A 114 3.23 14.85 -11.93
CA LEU A 114 3.11 13.62 -11.16
C LEU A 114 4.34 13.36 -10.28
N ILE A 115 5.55 13.56 -10.82
CA ILE A 115 6.80 13.45 -10.04
C ILE A 115 6.78 14.41 -8.85
N GLU A 116 6.41 15.67 -9.06
CA GLU A 116 6.32 16.67 -7.99
C GLU A 116 5.24 16.33 -6.96
N GLN A 117 4.11 15.77 -7.38
CA GLN A 117 3.09 15.29 -6.44
C GLN A 117 3.59 14.11 -5.61
N ILE A 118 4.31 13.16 -6.22
CA ILE A 118 4.87 12.01 -5.51
C ILE A 118 5.92 12.47 -4.48
N LYS A 119 6.81 13.42 -4.84
CA LYS A 119 7.77 14.01 -3.88
C LYS A 119 7.06 14.58 -2.65
N LYS A 120 6.00 15.36 -2.86
CA LYS A 120 5.18 15.90 -1.75
C LYS A 120 4.51 14.82 -0.92
N LEU A 121 4.18 13.66 -1.50
CA LEU A 121 3.61 12.54 -0.76
C LEU A 121 4.66 11.80 0.08
N ILE A 122 5.90 11.71 -0.41
CA ILE A 122 7.03 11.09 0.32
C ILE A 122 7.42 11.95 1.54
N GLU A 123 7.33 13.27 1.43
CA GLU A 123 7.62 14.20 2.53
C GLU A 123 6.57 14.20 3.66
N LYS A 124 5.39 13.62 3.42
CA LYS A 124 4.34 13.54 4.44
C LYS A 124 4.70 12.50 5.51
N PRO A 125 4.23 12.70 6.76
CA PRO A 125 4.38 11.69 7.79
C PRO A 125 3.71 10.37 7.35
N PRO A 126 4.14 9.23 7.94
CA PRO A 126 3.55 7.93 7.67
C PRO A 126 2.02 7.98 7.75
N ILE A 127 1.36 7.48 6.70
CA ILE A 127 -0.11 7.42 6.64
C ILE A 127 -0.59 6.26 7.51
N PHE A 128 0.27 5.25 7.68
CA PHE A 128 0.06 4.14 8.60
C PHE A 128 1.10 4.22 9.73
N SER A 129 0.60 4.41 10.96
CA SER A 129 1.40 4.29 12.16
C SER A 129 0.57 3.59 13.25
N ALA A 130 1.24 2.78 14.05
CA ALA A 130 0.65 2.15 15.23
C ALA A 130 1.68 2.21 16.37
N GLU A 131 1.21 2.21 17.60
CA GLU A 131 2.09 2.12 18.76
C GLU A 131 2.79 0.76 18.78
N ASN A 132 4.08 0.75 19.10
CA ASN A 132 4.84 -0.48 19.30
C ASN A 132 4.46 -1.12 20.65
N ARG A 133 3.27 -1.70 20.68
CA ARG A 133 2.72 -2.44 21.82
C ARG A 133 2.08 -3.75 21.34
N ARG A 134 2.14 -4.77 22.18
CA ARG A 134 1.43 -6.03 21.92
C ARG A 134 -0.08 -5.78 22.00
N PHE A 135 -0.84 -6.52 21.19
CA PHE A 135 -2.29 -6.55 21.32
C PHE A 135 -2.67 -7.01 22.73
N THR A 136 -3.51 -6.22 23.41
CA THR A 136 -4.06 -6.55 24.72
C THR A 136 -5.55 -6.81 24.59
N GLU A 137 -6.12 -7.65 25.46
CA GLU A 137 -7.56 -7.99 25.45
C GLU A 137 -8.51 -6.79 25.63
N SER A 138 -7.98 -5.63 26.04
CA SER A 138 -8.73 -4.39 26.30
C SER A 138 -8.91 -3.46 25.09
N GLU A 139 -8.51 -3.85 23.88
CA GLU A 139 -8.77 -3.07 22.65
C GLU A 139 -10.02 -3.55 21.86
#